data_AF-A0A954XAY1-F1
#
_entry.id   AF-A0A954XAY1-F1
#
_cell.length_a   1.000
_cell.length_b   1.000
_cell.length_c   1.000
_cell.angle_alpha   90.00
_cell.angle_beta   90.00
_cell.angle_gamma   90.00
#
_symmetry.space_group_name_H-M   'P 1'
#
loop_
_entity.id
_entity.type
_entity.pdbx_description
1 polymer ?
#
loop_
_entity_poly.entity_id
_entity_poly.type
_entity_poly.pdbx_seq_one_letter_code
_entity_poly.pdbx_strand_id
1 'polypeptide(L)'
;MAKSRHDASEEQTGSAEHRQSGEHAGGGMGMRGVSRPMHESHDHGMSDSQRSEMLRMHHQQTLWVYWTILLVGVWVLLSPVTFGYGKAMVVPSGERGVWFSSLTHDELRATLMTFSDVASGLLLLVFGWRALRPNRPVSLWVCCFVGVWLNVAPVLFWAPTAAAYLNGTIAGALLIALTILIPGMPNMIMYMQMGPPTPPGWSYNPSSWPQRWIMIVTGFAGWIVSRYLAAFQLGYIDQIWEPFFGQGTRQVLNSDMSHMWPISDASLGALAYTFEFLMGYMGSPARWRTMPWMVAFFGILVIPLGLTHIVLVISQPVVVGHWCTLCLLAAAIMLPMIPLEVDEVVAMGQHMIDAKRRGDRGGSLWTIFWKGGQADDCTADERSPELMQLPERPGRVFVASIWGMSFPWTLIATSAIGIWLMFAPTVFALQQSTETFDAADVMHLGGALILTTAVIAMGEVLRLGRFLNVVLALLVIGLPWLLTGGDTASHINNAVCGIAVILLSIPRGPKQEMYGRWDRFVR
;
A
#
# COMPACT_ATOMS: atom_id res chain seq x y z
N MET A 1 -6.43 68.70 -54.66
CA MET A 1 -7.26 67.74 -55.41
C MET A 1 -8.07 66.94 -54.37
N ALA A 2 -9.25 67.44 -53.97
CA ALA A 2 -10.59 67.02 -54.45
C ALA A 2 -10.97 65.60 -53.99
N LYS A 3 -11.80 65.47 -52.92
CA LYS A 3 -13.24 65.05 -52.88
C LYS A 3 -13.43 63.53 -53.11
N SER A 4 -14.28 62.73 -52.44
CA SER A 4 -15.57 62.85 -51.71
C SER A 4 -15.72 61.58 -50.82
N ARG A 5 -16.32 61.53 -49.61
CA ARG A 5 -17.74 61.61 -49.14
C ARG A 5 -18.75 60.59 -49.70
N HIS A 6 -19.64 60.16 -48.78
CA HIS A 6 -20.81 59.26 -48.84
C HIS A 6 -20.55 57.74 -48.82
N ASP A 7 -21.43 56.88 -48.31
CA ASP A 7 -22.42 56.83 -47.20
C ASP A 7 -23.08 55.44 -47.34
N ALA A 8 -23.56 54.89 -46.22
CA ALA A 8 -24.76 54.03 -46.06
C ALA A 8 -24.98 52.75 -46.93
N SER A 9 -24.94 51.61 -46.22
CA SER A 9 -25.91 50.49 -46.21
C SER A 9 -26.81 50.18 -47.41
N GLU A 10 -26.81 48.92 -47.85
CA GLU A 10 -28.02 48.19 -48.27
C GLU A 10 -27.82 46.66 -48.17
N GLU A 11 -28.81 45.98 -47.60
CA GLU A 11 -28.98 44.52 -47.55
C GLU A 11 -29.25 43.93 -48.94
N GLN A 12 -28.78 42.70 -49.19
CA GLN A 12 -29.60 41.70 -49.91
C GLN A 12 -29.04 40.27 -49.75
N THR A 13 -29.78 39.48 -48.98
CA THR A 13 -30.21 38.08 -49.21
C THR A 13 -29.55 37.26 -50.34
N GLY A 14 -29.13 36.02 -50.03
CA GLY A 14 -28.97 34.99 -51.06
C GLY A 14 -28.24 33.70 -50.65
N SER A 15 -29.01 32.70 -50.23
CA SER A 15 -28.86 31.25 -50.48
C SER A 15 -27.55 30.50 -50.22
N ALA A 16 -27.72 29.42 -49.44
CA ALA A 16 -26.81 28.31 -49.23
C ALA A 16 -26.25 27.65 -50.51
N GLU A 17 -25.00 27.19 -50.46
CA GLU A 17 -24.62 25.89 -51.02
C GLU A 17 -23.32 25.35 -50.39
N HIS A 18 -23.39 24.07 -50.02
CA HIS A 18 -22.31 23.21 -49.57
C HIS A 18 -21.15 23.15 -50.57
N ARG A 19 -19.89 23.21 -50.09
CA ARG A 19 -18.79 22.43 -50.67
C ARG A 19 -17.65 22.17 -49.68
N GLN A 20 -17.36 20.88 -49.52
CA GLN A 20 -16.23 20.30 -48.81
C GLN A 20 -14.91 20.58 -49.55
N SER A 21 -13.87 20.93 -48.78
CA SER A 21 -12.45 20.60 -48.99
C SER A 21 -11.73 21.14 -47.75
N GLY A 22 -11.08 20.37 -46.88
CA GLY A 22 -10.08 19.36 -47.19
C GLY A 22 -8.71 19.98 -46.95
N GLU A 23 -8.24 20.04 -45.70
CA GLU A 23 -6.82 20.26 -45.40
C GLU A 23 -6.33 19.27 -44.34
N HIS A 24 -5.26 18.59 -44.75
CA HIS A 24 -4.62 17.47 -44.11
C HIS A 24 -3.61 17.92 -43.04
N ALA A 25 -3.51 17.08 -42.00
CA ALA A 25 -2.28 16.57 -41.42
C ALA A 25 -1.16 17.57 -41.06
N GLY A 26 -1.23 18.08 -39.83
CA GLY A 26 -0.05 18.43 -39.03
C GLY A 26 0.28 17.27 -38.09
N GLY A 27 1.23 16.41 -38.47
CA GLY A 27 1.73 15.33 -37.63
C GLY A 27 2.47 15.86 -36.40
N GLY A 28 1.82 15.79 -35.24
CA GLY A 28 2.44 15.98 -33.93
C GLY A 28 3.06 14.68 -33.41
N MET A 29 4.29 14.41 -33.83
CA MET A 29 5.19 13.43 -33.24
C MET A 29 5.46 13.84 -31.79
N GLY A 30 5.07 13.03 -30.79
CA GLY A 30 5.49 13.29 -29.40
C GLY A 30 4.65 12.80 -28.22
N MET A 31 3.56 12.03 -28.38
CA MET A 31 2.88 11.44 -27.21
C MET A 31 3.51 10.10 -26.81
N ARG A 32 4.77 10.12 -26.35
CA ARG A 32 5.43 8.98 -25.66
C ARG A 32 5.26 9.06 -24.14
N GLY A 33 4.06 9.44 -23.70
CA GLY A 33 3.65 9.36 -22.29
C GLY A 33 2.68 8.19 -22.11
N VAL A 34 3.04 7.25 -21.23
CA VAL A 34 2.22 6.08 -20.85
C VAL A 34 0.93 6.48 -20.10
N SER A 35 0.73 7.76 -19.82
CA SER A 35 -0.50 8.30 -19.25
C SER A 35 -1.54 8.57 -20.33
N ARG A 36 -2.39 7.56 -20.56
CA ARG A 36 -3.80 7.57 -20.99
C ARG A 36 -4.29 8.75 -21.86
N PRO A 37 -4.95 8.51 -23.01
CA PRO A 37 -5.64 9.57 -23.73
C PRO A 37 -6.77 10.14 -22.86
N MET A 38 -6.55 11.32 -22.29
CA MET A 38 -7.62 12.14 -21.74
C MET A 38 -8.33 12.79 -22.92
N HIS A 39 -9.53 12.30 -23.24
CA HIS A 39 -10.45 13.07 -24.05
C HIS A 39 -11.31 13.90 -23.10
N GLU A 40 -11.07 15.21 -23.08
CA GLU A 40 -12.03 16.18 -22.53
C GLU A 40 -13.20 16.28 -23.52
N SER A 41 -14.15 15.35 -23.44
CA SER A 41 -15.46 15.54 -24.06
C SER A 41 -16.46 15.90 -22.97
N HIS A 42 -16.89 17.16 -22.98
CA HIS A 42 -18.04 17.61 -22.21
C HIS A 42 -19.30 16.82 -22.61
N ASP A 43 -19.98 16.30 -21.59
CA ASP A 43 -21.42 16.05 -21.52
C ASP A 43 -22.09 14.95 -22.37
N HIS A 44 -21.35 14.16 -23.15
CA HIS A 44 -21.90 12.98 -23.82
C HIS A 44 -21.07 11.72 -23.54
N GLY A 45 -21.69 10.70 -22.95
CA GLY A 45 -21.05 9.41 -22.67
C GLY A 45 -20.48 8.79 -23.95
N MET A 46 -19.22 8.37 -23.90
CA MET A 46 -18.54 7.76 -25.06
C MET A 46 -19.35 6.58 -25.61
N SER A 47 -19.55 6.56 -26.92
CA SER A 47 -20.17 5.43 -27.61
C SER A 47 -19.27 4.19 -27.55
N ASP A 48 -19.86 3.00 -27.72
CA ASP A 48 -19.09 1.75 -27.71
C ASP A 48 -18.08 1.68 -28.88
N SER A 49 -18.37 2.33 -30.01
CA SER A 49 -17.42 2.44 -31.13
C SER A 49 -16.21 3.29 -30.75
N GLN A 50 -16.42 4.45 -30.11
CA GLN A 50 -15.33 5.31 -29.61
C GLN A 50 -14.47 4.59 -28.57
N ARG A 51 -15.09 3.83 -27.65
CA ARG A 51 -14.35 3.02 -26.66
C ARG A 51 -13.49 1.95 -27.33
N SER A 52 -14.02 1.27 -28.34
CA SER A 52 -13.29 0.24 -29.08
C SER A 52 -12.08 0.81 -29.85
N GLU A 53 -12.22 2.00 -30.42
CA GLU A 53 -11.15 2.70 -31.12
C GLU A 53 -10.05 3.15 -30.14
N MET A 54 -10.44 3.75 -29.01
CA MET A 54 -9.51 4.14 -27.94
C MET A 54 -8.75 2.92 -27.40
N LEU A 55 -9.41 1.78 -27.21
CA LEU A 55 -8.78 0.54 -26.81
C LEU A 55 -7.74 0.07 -27.85
N ARG A 56 -8.05 0.19 -29.15
CA ARG A 56 -7.11 -0.18 -30.22
C ARG A 56 -5.89 0.74 -30.25
N MET A 57 -6.09 2.06 -30.12
CA MET A 57 -4.99 3.04 -30.08
C MET A 57 -4.09 2.80 -28.87
N HIS A 58 -4.68 2.64 -27.68
CA HIS A 58 -3.95 2.33 -26.47
C HIS A 58 -3.15 1.02 -26.59
N HIS A 59 -3.77 -0.02 -27.18
CA HIS A 59 -3.11 -1.31 -27.45
C HIS A 59 -1.89 -1.16 -28.37
N GLN A 60 -1.98 -0.32 -29.40
CA GLN A 60 -0.85 -0.03 -30.30
C GLN A 60 0.29 0.69 -29.58
N GLN A 61 -0.01 1.67 -28.72
CA GLN A 61 0.99 2.41 -27.94
C GLN A 61 1.73 1.52 -26.93
N THR A 62 1.05 0.51 -26.40
CA THR A 62 1.55 -0.42 -25.38
C THR A 62 1.98 -1.77 -25.95
N LEU A 63 2.04 -1.93 -27.28
CA LEU A 63 2.31 -3.23 -27.91
C LEU A 63 3.64 -3.86 -27.46
N TRP A 64 4.66 -3.02 -27.20
CA TRP A 64 5.97 -3.45 -26.73
C TRP A 64 5.88 -4.20 -25.38
N VAL A 65 4.92 -3.85 -24.53
CA VAL A 65 4.71 -4.47 -23.21
C VAL A 65 4.41 -5.97 -23.36
N TYR A 66 3.53 -6.33 -24.29
CA TYR A 66 3.14 -7.73 -24.50
C TYR A 66 4.28 -8.56 -25.10
N TRP A 67 5.13 -7.95 -25.93
CA TRP A 67 6.38 -8.57 -26.36
C TRP A 67 7.36 -8.75 -25.21
N THR A 68 7.50 -7.76 -24.32
CA THR A 68 8.33 -7.88 -23.12
C THR A 68 7.85 -9.01 -22.21
N ILE A 69 6.54 -9.20 -22.04
CA ILE A 69 5.98 -10.34 -21.29
C ILE A 69 6.46 -11.68 -21.86
N LEU A 70 6.50 -11.83 -23.19
CA LEU A 70 7.05 -13.03 -23.84
C LEU A 70 8.53 -13.23 -23.53
N LEU A 71 9.32 -12.16 -23.61
CA LEU A 71 10.76 -12.21 -23.31
C LEU A 71 11.01 -12.57 -21.84
N VAL A 72 10.25 -12.00 -20.92
CA VAL A 72 10.27 -12.37 -19.50
C VAL A 72 9.84 -13.83 -19.32
N GLY A 73 8.87 -14.32 -20.09
CA GLY A 73 8.47 -15.73 -20.11
C GLY A 73 9.62 -16.67 -20.46
N VAL A 74 10.40 -16.35 -21.51
CA VAL A 74 11.62 -17.10 -21.87
C VAL A 74 12.66 -17.02 -20.74
N TRP A 75 12.87 -15.84 -20.17
CA TRP A 75 13.81 -15.64 -19.07
C TRP A 75 13.46 -16.50 -17.85
N VAL A 76 12.21 -16.45 -17.39
CA VAL A 76 11.73 -17.23 -16.24
C VAL A 76 11.80 -18.73 -16.53
N LEU A 77 11.44 -19.16 -17.74
CA LEU A 77 11.54 -20.56 -18.17
C LEU A 77 12.97 -21.12 -18.05
N LEU A 78 13.97 -20.30 -18.39
CA LEU A 78 15.39 -20.70 -18.39
C LEU A 78 16.08 -20.46 -17.04
N SER A 79 15.49 -19.65 -16.16
CA SER A 79 16.08 -19.22 -14.88
C SER A 79 16.58 -20.38 -13.99
N PRO A 80 15.85 -21.50 -13.83
CA PRO A 80 16.33 -22.60 -12.98
C PRO A 80 17.66 -23.21 -13.45
N VAL A 81 17.86 -23.28 -14.77
CA VAL A 81 19.06 -23.85 -15.40
C VAL A 81 20.21 -22.84 -15.38
N THR A 82 19.93 -21.56 -15.67
CA THR A 82 20.95 -20.52 -15.76
C THR A 82 21.45 -20.06 -14.39
N PHE A 83 20.58 -19.99 -13.39
CA PHE A 83 20.96 -19.67 -12.01
C PHE A 83 21.33 -20.90 -11.18
N GLY A 84 21.03 -22.11 -11.67
CA GLY A 84 21.42 -23.37 -11.04
C GLY A 84 20.81 -23.53 -9.65
N TYR A 85 19.48 -23.60 -9.54
CA TYR A 85 18.77 -23.64 -8.25
C TYR A 85 19.18 -24.79 -7.32
N GLY A 86 19.71 -25.89 -7.86
CA GLY A 86 20.23 -27.03 -7.09
C GLY A 86 21.69 -26.89 -6.65
N LYS A 87 22.35 -25.75 -6.89
CA LYS A 87 23.74 -25.49 -6.49
C LYS A 87 23.79 -24.43 -5.39
N ALA A 88 24.76 -24.56 -4.49
CA ALA A 88 25.00 -23.61 -3.39
C ALA A 88 23.72 -23.29 -2.60
N MET A 89 22.93 -24.33 -2.32
CA MET A 89 21.70 -24.22 -1.54
C MET A 89 22.04 -23.87 -0.09
N VAL A 90 21.26 -22.96 0.48
CA VAL A 90 21.45 -22.52 1.86
C VAL A 90 20.46 -23.16 2.82
N VAL A 91 20.90 -23.31 4.06
CA VAL A 91 20.07 -23.80 5.17
C VAL A 91 19.38 -22.59 5.83
N PRO A 92 18.04 -22.54 5.89
CA PRO A 92 17.33 -21.45 6.53
C PRO A 92 17.54 -21.42 8.05
N SER A 93 17.19 -20.29 8.65
CA SER A 93 17.11 -20.12 10.12
C SER A 93 16.30 -21.24 10.77
N GLY A 94 16.87 -21.82 11.84
CA GLY A 94 16.26 -22.92 12.57
C GLY A 94 16.20 -24.25 11.82
N GLU A 95 17.01 -24.43 10.77
CA GLU A 95 17.01 -25.62 9.90
C GLU A 95 15.61 -25.97 9.37
N ARG A 96 14.81 -24.92 9.12
CA ARG A 96 13.42 -25.05 8.67
C ARG A 96 13.33 -25.45 7.20
N GLY A 97 12.28 -26.22 6.90
CA GLY A 97 11.94 -26.64 5.54
C GLY A 97 10.66 -26.03 5.01
N VAL A 98 10.14 -26.62 3.93
CA VAL A 98 8.90 -26.20 3.29
C VAL A 98 7.73 -26.32 4.27
N TRP A 99 6.72 -25.45 4.17
CA TRP A 99 5.58 -25.34 5.10
C TRP A 99 4.81 -26.63 5.47
N PHE A 100 4.97 -27.72 4.71
CA PHE A 100 4.35 -29.02 4.97
C PHE A 100 5.34 -30.09 5.48
N SER A 101 6.59 -29.71 5.81
CA SER A 101 7.60 -30.62 6.34
C SER A 101 8.50 -29.93 7.36
N SER A 102 8.85 -30.65 8.43
CA SER A 102 9.77 -30.17 9.46
C SER A 102 11.25 -30.31 9.09
N LEU A 103 11.59 -31.06 8.04
CA LEU A 103 12.97 -31.18 7.56
C LEU A 103 13.21 -30.21 6.40
N THR A 104 14.42 -29.68 6.26
CA THR A 104 14.78 -28.69 5.22
C THR A 104 14.40 -29.12 3.80
N HIS A 105 14.65 -30.38 3.44
CA HIS A 105 14.45 -30.94 2.10
C HIS A 105 14.99 -30.04 0.98
N ASP A 106 16.28 -29.74 0.98
CA ASP A 106 16.90 -28.79 0.04
C ASP A 106 16.65 -29.15 -1.43
N GLU A 107 16.76 -30.44 -1.78
CA GLU A 107 16.44 -30.92 -3.14
C GLU A 107 14.97 -30.71 -3.53
N LEU A 108 14.04 -30.88 -2.58
CA LEU A 108 12.62 -30.65 -2.81
C LEU A 108 12.34 -29.17 -3.05
N ARG A 109 12.92 -28.28 -2.23
CA ARG A 109 12.81 -26.82 -2.38
C ARG A 109 13.29 -26.38 -3.77
N ALA A 110 14.44 -26.88 -4.20
CA ALA A 110 14.98 -26.61 -5.53
C ALA A 110 14.10 -27.17 -6.65
N THR A 111 13.54 -28.37 -6.48
CA THR A 111 12.65 -29.00 -7.46
C THR A 111 11.33 -28.23 -7.59
N LEU A 112 10.72 -27.83 -6.48
CA LEU A 112 9.48 -27.05 -6.46
C LEU A 112 9.66 -25.68 -7.10
N MET A 113 10.74 -24.97 -6.77
CA MET A 113 11.09 -23.69 -7.40
C MET A 113 11.36 -23.85 -8.91
N THR A 114 12.04 -24.91 -9.30
CA THR A 114 12.30 -25.21 -10.73
C THR A 114 11.00 -25.43 -11.49
N PHE A 115 10.10 -26.26 -10.96
CA PHE A 115 8.80 -26.52 -11.60
C PHE A 115 7.94 -25.25 -11.66
N SER A 116 7.92 -24.47 -10.58
CA SER A 116 7.21 -23.19 -10.48
C SER A 116 7.62 -22.23 -11.60
N ASP A 117 8.92 -22.01 -11.78
CA ASP A 117 9.44 -21.07 -12.76
C ASP A 117 9.24 -21.60 -14.19
N VAL A 118 9.46 -22.90 -14.44
CA VAL A 118 9.20 -23.49 -15.76
C VAL A 118 7.73 -23.36 -16.15
N ALA A 119 6.81 -23.70 -15.25
CA ALA A 119 5.38 -23.59 -15.49
C ALA A 119 4.95 -22.12 -15.71
N SER A 120 5.47 -21.20 -14.89
CA SER A 120 5.23 -19.76 -15.01
C SER A 120 5.72 -19.22 -16.36
N GLY A 121 6.93 -19.58 -16.77
CA GLY A 121 7.50 -19.21 -18.06
C GLY A 121 6.65 -19.69 -19.24
N LEU A 122 6.21 -20.95 -19.24
CA LEU A 122 5.32 -21.50 -20.27
C LEU A 122 3.96 -20.78 -20.32
N LEU A 123 3.35 -20.49 -19.16
CA LEU A 123 2.10 -19.74 -19.09
C LEU A 123 2.27 -18.33 -19.68
N LEU A 124 3.37 -17.63 -19.37
CA LEU A 124 3.67 -16.31 -19.91
C LEU A 124 3.86 -16.35 -21.42
N LEU A 125 4.48 -17.39 -21.98
CA LEU A 125 4.60 -17.56 -23.43
C LEU A 125 3.24 -17.72 -24.10
N VAL A 126 2.38 -18.59 -23.56
CA VAL A 126 1.05 -18.86 -24.13
C VAL A 126 0.14 -17.63 -24.01
N PHE A 127 0.02 -17.05 -22.81
CA PHE A 127 -0.90 -15.96 -22.55
C PHE A 127 -0.35 -14.60 -23.01
N GLY A 128 0.96 -14.39 -22.98
CA GLY A 128 1.61 -13.22 -23.60
C GLY A 128 1.39 -13.19 -25.11
N TRP A 129 1.51 -14.33 -25.79
CA TRP A 129 1.23 -14.42 -27.23
C TRP A 129 -0.24 -14.12 -27.54
N ARG A 130 -1.16 -14.67 -26.73
CA ARG A 130 -2.59 -14.38 -26.85
C ARG A 130 -2.92 -12.91 -26.61
N ALA A 131 -2.15 -12.23 -25.76
CA ALA A 131 -2.30 -10.82 -25.44
C ALA A 131 -1.79 -9.87 -26.53
N LEU A 132 -1.04 -10.35 -27.54
CA LEU A 132 -0.66 -9.52 -28.70
C LEU A 132 -1.87 -8.99 -29.49
N ARG A 133 -3.02 -9.68 -29.38
CA ARG A 133 -4.28 -9.22 -29.97
C ARG A 133 -5.05 -8.34 -28.98
N PRO A 134 -5.70 -7.25 -29.46
CA PRO A 134 -6.47 -6.38 -28.60
C PRO A 134 -7.66 -7.12 -27.95
N ASN A 135 -8.15 -6.56 -26.84
CA ASN A 135 -9.33 -7.03 -26.10
C ASN A 135 -9.23 -8.48 -25.58
N ARG A 136 -8.12 -8.82 -24.93
CA ARG A 136 -7.89 -10.13 -24.28
C ARG A 136 -7.62 -9.99 -22.79
N PRO A 137 -8.57 -9.44 -22.00
CA PRO A 137 -8.33 -9.13 -20.59
C PRO A 137 -7.98 -10.35 -19.74
N VAL A 138 -8.59 -11.50 -20.02
CA VAL A 138 -8.30 -12.75 -19.29
C VAL A 138 -6.83 -13.14 -19.44
N SER A 139 -6.25 -12.99 -20.63
CA SER A 139 -4.84 -13.34 -20.85
C SER A 139 -3.90 -12.43 -20.06
N LEU A 140 -4.22 -11.14 -19.94
CA LEU A 140 -3.45 -10.21 -19.12
C LEU A 140 -3.59 -10.47 -17.63
N TRP A 141 -4.80 -10.80 -17.16
CA TRP A 141 -5.01 -11.20 -15.78
C TRP A 141 -4.24 -12.46 -15.43
N VAL A 142 -4.21 -13.47 -16.31
CA VAL A 142 -3.38 -14.67 -16.08
C VAL A 142 -1.90 -14.28 -15.97
N CYS A 143 -1.37 -13.45 -16.86
CA CYS A 143 0.02 -12.97 -16.74
C CYS A 143 0.26 -12.19 -15.43
N CYS A 144 -0.70 -11.38 -14.98
CA CYS A 144 -0.63 -10.68 -13.70
C CYS A 144 -0.59 -11.66 -12.52
N PHE A 145 -1.45 -12.67 -12.52
CA PHE A 145 -1.46 -13.71 -11.48
C PHE A 145 -0.19 -14.55 -11.48
N VAL A 146 0.43 -14.78 -12.65
CA VAL A 146 1.77 -15.37 -12.71
C VAL A 146 2.80 -14.45 -12.06
N GLY A 147 2.73 -13.13 -12.28
CA GLY A 147 3.59 -12.16 -11.60
C GLY A 147 3.41 -12.14 -10.06
N VAL A 148 2.16 -12.25 -9.60
CA VAL A 148 1.84 -12.42 -8.17
C VAL A 148 2.41 -13.73 -7.64
N TRP A 149 2.22 -14.84 -8.37
CA TRP A 149 2.75 -16.15 -8.01
C TRP A 149 4.27 -16.16 -7.91
N LEU A 150 5.00 -15.51 -8.83
CA LEU A 150 6.46 -15.43 -8.80
C LEU A 150 7.00 -14.67 -7.58
N ASN A 151 6.23 -13.75 -6.99
CA ASN A 151 6.58 -13.13 -5.70
C ASN A 151 6.29 -14.07 -4.52
N VAL A 152 5.22 -14.86 -4.61
CA VAL A 152 4.75 -15.77 -3.56
C VAL A 152 5.57 -17.07 -3.50
N ALA A 153 5.97 -17.63 -4.64
CA ALA A 153 6.62 -18.93 -4.72
C ALA A 153 7.96 -19.00 -3.97
N PRO A 154 8.86 -18.00 -4.05
CA PRO A 154 10.09 -17.99 -3.25
C PRO A 154 9.85 -17.99 -1.74
N VAL A 155 8.73 -17.41 -1.31
CA VAL A 155 8.31 -17.34 0.10
C VAL A 155 7.71 -18.68 0.53
N LEU A 156 6.77 -19.23 -0.25
CA LEU A 156 6.13 -20.51 0.05
C LEU A 156 7.11 -21.69 0.02
N PHE A 157 7.96 -21.76 -0.99
CA PHE A 157 8.88 -22.88 -1.18
C PHE A 157 10.22 -22.68 -0.51
N TRP A 158 10.40 -21.61 0.28
CA TRP A 158 11.65 -21.29 0.95
C TRP A 158 12.82 -21.30 -0.05
N ALA A 159 12.85 -20.33 -0.96
CA ALA A 159 13.78 -20.32 -2.10
C ALA A 159 15.20 -20.77 -1.70
N PRO A 160 15.77 -21.77 -2.39
CA PRO A 160 16.99 -22.45 -1.95
C PRO A 160 18.24 -21.57 -2.09
N THR A 161 18.18 -20.54 -2.93
CA THR A 161 19.30 -19.63 -3.20
C THR A 161 18.82 -18.18 -3.27
N ALA A 162 19.72 -17.25 -2.93
CA ALA A 162 19.44 -15.81 -3.01
C ALA A 162 19.08 -15.37 -4.44
N ALA A 163 19.68 -16.02 -5.45
CA ALA A 163 19.39 -15.75 -6.85
C ALA A 163 17.94 -16.12 -7.23
N ALA A 164 17.45 -17.29 -6.78
CA ALA A 164 16.07 -17.70 -7.01
C ALA A 164 15.07 -16.73 -6.35
N TYR A 165 15.35 -16.33 -5.11
CA TYR A 165 14.53 -15.35 -4.39
C TYR A 165 14.48 -14.00 -5.10
N LEU A 166 15.66 -13.44 -5.43
CA LEU A 166 15.77 -12.17 -6.14
C LEU A 166 15.06 -12.20 -7.51
N ASN A 167 15.26 -13.28 -8.27
CA ASN A 167 14.67 -13.43 -9.60
C ASN A 167 13.14 -13.47 -9.52
N GLY A 168 12.57 -14.27 -8.61
CA GLY A 168 11.12 -14.33 -8.42
C GLY A 168 10.53 -12.98 -8.05
N THR A 169 11.14 -12.27 -7.09
CA THR A 169 10.67 -10.93 -6.68
C THR A 169 10.73 -9.92 -7.82
N ILE A 170 11.86 -9.79 -8.52
CA ILE A 170 12.02 -8.80 -9.59
C ILE A 170 11.16 -9.15 -10.81
N ALA A 171 11.20 -10.40 -11.29
CA ALA A 171 10.42 -10.81 -12.45
C ALA A 171 8.92 -10.72 -12.16
N GLY A 172 8.50 -11.11 -10.95
CA GLY A 172 7.11 -10.99 -10.51
C GLY A 172 6.64 -9.54 -10.46
N ALA A 173 7.40 -8.65 -9.83
CA ALA A 173 7.08 -7.22 -9.76
C ALA A 173 7.06 -6.58 -11.16
N LEU A 174 8.01 -6.93 -12.03
CA LEU A 174 8.05 -6.47 -13.42
C LEU A 174 6.81 -6.93 -14.20
N LEU A 175 6.37 -8.18 -14.03
CA LEU A 175 5.17 -8.69 -14.68
C LEU A 175 3.90 -8.00 -14.20
N ILE A 176 3.79 -7.72 -12.91
CA ILE A 176 2.68 -6.91 -12.37
C ILE A 176 2.70 -5.51 -13.01
N ALA A 177 3.88 -4.89 -13.09
CA ALA A 177 4.03 -3.58 -13.72
C ALA A 177 3.64 -3.59 -15.20
N LEU A 178 4.13 -4.56 -15.98
CA LEU A 178 3.82 -4.73 -17.40
C LEU A 178 2.34 -5.07 -17.64
N THR A 179 1.66 -5.74 -16.72
CA THR A 179 0.29 -6.21 -16.98
C THR A 179 -0.80 -5.24 -16.55
N ILE A 180 -0.63 -4.57 -15.40
CA ILE A 180 -1.70 -3.75 -14.80
C ILE A 180 -1.30 -2.31 -14.45
N LEU A 181 -0.01 -2.01 -14.31
CA LEU A 181 0.44 -0.64 -13.96
C LEU A 181 0.69 0.22 -15.21
N ILE A 182 1.53 -0.26 -16.12
CA ILE A 182 1.95 0.45 -17.33
C ILE A 182 0.77 0.61 -18.32
N PRO A 183 0.13 -0.47 -18.83
CA PRO A 183 -1.04 -0.33 -19.69
C PRO A 183 -2.31 0.06 -18.92
N GLY A 184 -2.26 0.10 -17.58
CA GLY A 184 -3.45 0.18 -16.74
C GLY A 184 -4.25 -1.12 -16.71
N MET A 185 -5.33 -1.11 -15.92
CA MET A 185 -6.16 -2.30 -15.73
C MET A 185 -6.72 -2.84 -17.06
N PRO A 186 -6.71 -4.18 -17.26
CA PRO A 186 -7.32 -4.79 -18.42
C PRO A 186 -8.78 -4.37 -18.58
N ASN A 187 -9.12 -3.88 -19.79
CA ASN A 187 -10.47 -3.49 -20.19
C ASN A 187 -11.07 -2.26 -19.48
N MET A 188 -10.29 -1.49 -18.72
CA MET A 188 -10.78 -0.33 -17.94
C MET A 188 -11.51 0.70 -18.80
N ILE A 189 -11.01 0.95 -20.02
CA ILE A 189 -11.59 1.91 -20.99
C ILE A 189 -13.06 1.60 -21.32
N MET A 190 -13.47 0.33 -21.23
CA MET A 190 -14.82 -0.09 -21.62
C MET A 190 -15.89 0.24 -20.57
N TYR A 191 -15.51 0.50 -19.31
CA TYR A 191 -16.50 0.67 -18.23
C TYR A 191 -16.20 1.81 -17.26
N MET A 192 -14.99 2.39 -17.26
CA MET A 192 -14.64 3.44 -16.32
C MET A 192 -15.36 4.75 -16.65
N GLN A 193 -15.94 5.38 -15.62
CA GLN A 193 -16.63 6.66 -15.74
C GLN A 193 -15.66 7.80 -15.37
N MET A 194 -15.43 8.70 -16.33
CA MET A 194 -14.63 9.91 -16.14
C MET A 194 -15.38 10.91 -15.27
N GLY A 195 -14.63 11.80 -14.61
CA GLY A 195 -15.19 12.87 -13.79
C GLY A 195 -14.20 13.38 -12.75
N PRO A 196 -14.56 14.43 -12.01
CA PRO A 196 -13.69 15.06 -11.04
C PRO A 196 -13.25 14.08 -9.93
N PRO A 197 -12.02 14.23 -9.38
CA PRO A 197 -11.43 13.23 -8.49
C PRO A 197 -11.68 13.47 -6.99
N THR A 198 -12.10 14.66 -6.55
CA THR A 198 -12.28 14.96 -5.12
C THR A 198 -13.63 14.43 -4.61
N PRO A 199 -13.67 13.67 -3.50
CA PRO A 199 -14.93 13.15 -2.97
C PRO A 199 -15.88 14.25 -2.48
N PRO A 200 -17.21 14.04 -2.56
CA PRO A 200 -18.19 15.05 -2.14
C PRO A 200 -18.03 15.46 -0.67
N GLY A 201 -17.87 16.76 -0.43
CA GLY A 201 -17.71 17.34 0.91
C GLY A 201 -16.32 17.15 1.55
N TRP A 202 -15.34 16.64 0.80
CA TRP A 202 -13.96 16.58 1.24
C TRP A 202 -13.19 17.85 0.87
N SER A 203 -12.30 18.29 1.75
CA SER A 203 -11.44 19.46 1.53
C SER A 203 -10.17 19.16 0.72
N TYR A 204 -9.88 17.89 0.48
CA TYR A 204 -8.74 17.41 -0.29
C TYR A 204 -9.03 16.03 -0.90
N ASN A 205 -8.20 15.59 -1.84
CA ASN A 205 -8.33 14.26 -2.46
C ASN A 205 -7.41 13.23 -1.78
N PRO A 206 -7.96 12.19 -1.11
CA PRO A 206 -7.16 11.16 -0.44
C PRO A 206 -6.42 10.24 -1.41
N SER A 207 -6.85 10.16 -2.68
CA SER A 207 -6.15 9.38 -3.73
C SER A 207 -5.18 10.22 -4.56
N SER A 208 -4.89 11.47 -4.16
CA SER A 208 -3.99 12.36 -4.88
C SER A 208 -2.55 11.81 -4.92
N TRP A 209 -1.76 12.26 -5.90
CA TRP A 209 -0.36 11.84 -5.99
C TRP A 209 0.48 12.22 -4.76
N PRO A 210 0.33 13.42 -4.15
CA PRO A 210 0.90 13.74 -2.85
C PRO A 210 0.64 12.66 -1.78
N GLN A 211 -0.61 12.22 -1.60
CA GLN A 211 -0.95 11.17 -0.63
C GLN A 211 -0.32 9.81 -0.97
N ARG A 212 -0.23 9.49 -2.26
CA ARG A 212 0.27 8.18 -2.69
C ARG A 212 1.78 8.06 -2.67
N TRP A 213 2.54 9.10 -3.00
CA TRP A 213 4.01 8.97 -3.09
C TRP A 213 4.63 8.68 -1.72
N ILE A 214 4.11 9.28 -0.64
CA ILE A 214 4.65 9.02 0.70
C ILE A 214 4.44 7.55 1.07
N MET A 215 3.24 7.02 0.79
CA MET A 215 2.91 5.61 1.01
C MET A 215 3.78 4.67 0.18
N ILE A 216 4.07 5.03 -1.07
CA ILE A 216 4.99 4.27 -1.93
C ILE A 216 6.41 4.27 -1.35
N VAL A 217 6.91 5.43 -0.92
CA VAL A 217 8.27 5.57 -0.39
C VAL A 217 8.42 4.85 0.94
N THR A 218 7.46 4.98 1.85
CA THR A 218 7.48 4.27 3.13
C THR A 218 7.28 2.77 2.93
N GLY A 219 6.38 2.34 2.05
CA GLY A 219 6.23 0.93 1.68
C GLY A 219 7.52 0.33 1.09
N PHE A 220 8.23 1.09 0.24
CA PHE A 220 9.54 0.67 -0.28
C PHE A 220 10.63 0.64 0.81
N ALA A 221 10.63 1.59 1.74
CA ALA A 221 11.53 1.57 2.89
C ALA A 221 11.28 0.35 3.79
N GLY A 222 10.01 0.03 4.07
CA GLY A 222 9.60 -1.19 4.77
C GLY A 222 10.03 -2.45 4.02
N TRP A 223 9.87 -2.47 2.69
CA TRP A 223 10.35 -3.56 1.84
C TRP A 223 11.86 -3.79 1.97
N ILE A 224 12.68 -2.74 1.99
CA ILE A 224 14.13 -2.87 2.17
C ILE A 224 14.45 -3.56 3.49
N VAL A 225 13.82 -3.10 4.58
CA VAL A 225 14.03 -3.66 5.91
C VAL A 225 13.59 -5.12 5.96
N SER A 226 12.36 -5.42 5.55
CA SER A 226 11.85 -6.79 5.57
C SER A 226 12.61 -7.74 4.65
N ARG A 227 13.05 -7.27 3.47
CA ARG A 227 13.89 -8.09 2.58
C ARG A 227 15.25 -8.40 3.21
N TYR A 228 15.85 -7.47 3.93
CA TYR A 228 17.10 -7.71 4.63
C TYR A 228 16.94 -8.71 5.78
N LEU A 229 15.86 -8.59 6.57
CA LEU A 229 15.48 -9.57 7.59
C LEU A 229 15.19 -10.95 6.99
N ALA A 230 14.49 -11.00 5.84
CA ALA A 230 14.19 -12.23 5.12
C ALA A 230 15.45 -12.91 4.59
N ALA A 231 16.44 -12.14 4.14
CA ALA A 231 17.72 -12.70 3.70
C ALA A 231 18.43 -13.45 4.83
N PHE A 232 18.34 -12.96 6.06
CA PHE A 232 18.86 -13.67 7.23
C PHE A 232 18.05 -14.94 7.51
N GLN A 233 16.71 -14.84 7.57
CA GLN A 233 15.87 -15.99 7.90
C GLN A 233 15.88 -17.10 6.85
N LEU A 234 16.03 -16.76 5.57
CA LEU A 234 16.17 -17.71 4.47
C LEU A 234 17.60 -18.29 4.38
N GLY A 235 18.55 -17.81 5.18
CA GLY A 235 19.92 -18.32 5.25
C GLY A 235 20.87 -17.75 4.20
N TYR A 236 20.53 -16.64 3.53
CA TYR A 236 21.40 -16.02 2.53
C TYR A 236 22.52 -15.19 3.15
N ILE A 237 22.35 -14.74 4.40
CA ILE A 237 23.34 -14.02 5.18
C ILE A 237 23.39 -14.58 6.61
N ASP A 238 24.60 -14.71 7.16
CA ASP A 238 24.81 -15.27 8.51
C ASP A 238 24.89 -14.21 9.61
N GLN A 239 25.04 -12.94 9.21
CA GLN A 239 25.19 -11.80 10.11
C GLN A 239 24.11 -10.76 9.82
N ILE A 240 23.66 -10.12 10.89
CA ILE A 240 22.65 -9.07 10.82
C ILE A 240 23.14 -7.81 11.51
N TRP A 241 22.83 -6.66 10.90
CA TRP A 241 23.15 -5.38 11.47
C TRP A 241 22.26 -5.07 12.68
N GLU A 242 22.87 -4.99 13.86
CA GLU A 242 22.20 -4.70 15.13
C GLU A 242 23.05 -3.70 15.96
N PRO A 243 22.75 -2.39 15.87
CA PRO A 243 23.57 -1.35 16.52
C PRO A 243 23.21 -1.08 17.99
N PHE A 244 22.01 -1.44 18.46
CA PHE A 244 21.52 -1.01 19.78
C PHE A 244 21.39 -2.16 20.78
N PHE A 245 21.05 -3.37 20.31
CA PHE A 245 20.67 -4.48 21.19
C PHE A 245 21.61 -5.69 21.14
N GLY A 246 22.87 -5.50 20.71
CA GLY A 246 23.88 -6.57 20.68
C GLY A 246 23.50 -7.72 19.75
N GLN A 247 23.14 -8.88 20.30
CA GLN A 247 22.65 -10.04 19.52
C GLN A 247 21.12 -10.11 19.44
N GLY A 248 20.40 -9.09 19.92
CA GLY A 248 18.95 -9.07 20.06
C GLY A 248 18.20 -9.38 18.76
N THR A 249 18.50 -8.69 17.65
CA THR A 249 17.85 -9.00 16.35
C THR A 249 18.05 -10.47 15.95
N ARG A 250 19.26 -11.02 16.12
CA ARG A 250 19.53 -12.43 15.78
C ARG A 250 18.71 -13.39 16.63
N GLN A 251 18.56 -13.09 17.93
CA GLN A 251 17.77 -13.90 18.86
C GLN A 251 16.27 -13.81 18.54
N VAL A 252 15.77 -12.62 18.20
CA VAL A 252 14.37 -12.42 17.77
C VAL A 252 14.05 -13.20 16.50
N LEU A 253 14.90 -13.13 15.48
CA LEU A 253 14.64 -13.80 14.19
C LEU A 253 14.80 -15.32 14.23
N ASN A 254 15.51 -15.86 15.23
CA ASN A 254 15.66 -17.31 15.47
C ASN A 254 14.83 -17.79 16.67
N SER A 255 13.90 -16.97 17.16
CA SER A 255 13.05 -17.32 18.30
C SER A 255 11.97 -18.33 17.91
N ASP A 256 11.46 -19.06 18.91
CA ASP A 256 10.32 -19.96 18.72
C ASP A 256 9.11 -19.23 18.14
N MET A 257 8.86 -17.99 18.57
CA MET A 257 7.79 -17.12 18.03
C MET A 257 7.94 -16.91 16.51
N SER A 258 9.14 -16.60 16.03
CA SER A 258 9.40 -16.46 14.59
C SER A 258 9.32 -17.80 13.84
N HIS A 259 9.49 -18.90 14.56
CA HIS A 259 9.35 -20.27 14.06
C HIS A 259 7.91 -20.81 14.12
N MET A 260 6.98 -20.13 14.78
CA MET A 260 5.57 -20.57 14.89
C MET A 260 4.83 -20.58 13.55
N TRP A 261 5.25 -19.73 12.61
CA TRP A 261 4.66 -19.69 11.27
C TRP A 261 5.42 -20.61 10.31
N PRO A 262 4.71 -21.29 9.39
CA PRO A 262 5.31 -22.24 8.46
C PRO A 262 6.17 -21.58 7.36
N ILE A 263 6.20 -20.25 7.35
CA ILE A 263 6.90 -19.39 6.40
C ILE A 263 7.63 -18.32 7.21
N SER A 264 8.77 -17.83 6.71
CA SER A 264 9.48 -16.69 7.28
C SER A 264 8.56 -15.45 7.37
N ASP A 265 8.37 -14.94 8.58
CA ASP A 265 7.60 -13.72 8.87
C ASP A 265 8.19 -12.49 8.15
N ALA A 266 9.52 -12.37 8.11
CA ALA A 266 10.19 -11.30 7.38
C ALA A 266 9.95 -11.38 5.86
N SER A 267 9.94 -12.59 5.29
CA SER A 267 9.68 -12.80 3.88
C SER A 267 8.21 -12.54 3.52
N LEU A 268 7.27 -12.85 4.43
CA LEU A 268 5.86 -12.48 4.32
C LEU A 268 5.69 -10.95 4.38
N GLY A 269 6.44 -10.28 5.26
CA GLY A 269 6.51 -8.82 5.29
C GLY A 269 7.01 -8.25 3.95
N ALA A 270 8.13 -8.76 3.43
CA ALA A 270 8.67 -8.31 2.15
C ALA A 270 7.68 -8.52 0.99
N LEU A 271 6.93 -9.62 0.99
CA LEU A 271 5.85 -9.87 0.04
C LEU A 271 4.72 -8.84 0.16
N ALA A 272 4.25 -8.57 1.38
CA ALA A 272 3.21 -7.57 1.65
C ALA A 272 3.63 -6.18 1.16
N TYR A 273 4.83 -5.72 1.54
CA TYR A 273 5.35 -4.43 1.08
C TYR A 273 5.53 -4.37 -0.44
N THR A 274 5.89 -5.48 -1.09
CA THR A 274 5.98 -5.54 -2.56
C THR A 274 4.64 -5.20 -3.20
N PHE A 275 3.55 -5.81 -2.71
CA PHE A 275 2.22 -5.49 -3.22
C PHE A 275 1.77 -4.08 -2.82
N GLU A 276 2.10 -3.64 -1.60
CA GLU A 276 1.76 -2.32 -1.10
C GLU A 276 2.29 -1.19 -2.00
N PHE A 277 3.60 -1.11 -2.25
CA PHE A 277 4.12 -0.02 -3.09
C PHE A 277 3.69 -0.18 -4.57
N LEU A 278 3.52 -1.41 -5.08
CA LEU A 278 3.02 -1.63 -6.44
C LEU A 278 1.56 -1.17 -6.61
N MET A 279 0.70 -1.44 -5.64
CA MET A 279 -0.68 -0.94 -5.59
C MET A 279 -0.70 0.58 -5.35
N GLY A 280 0.29 1.11 -4.64
CA GLY A 280 0.56 2.53 -4.53
C GLY A 280 0.69 3.22 -5.89
N TYR A 281 1.34 2.61 -6.89
CA TYR A 281 1.42 3.11 -8.28
C TYR A 281 0.14 2.90 -9.09
N MET A 282 -0.76 2.03 -8.64
CA MET A 282 -1.96 1.67 -9.37
C MET A 282 -3.06 2.74 -9.27
N GLY A 283 -3.62 3.09 -10.43
CA GLY A 283 -4.84 3.88 -10.53
C GLY A 283 -4.66 5.39 -10.70
N SER A 284 -5.77 6.08 -10.95
CA SER A 284 -5.82 7.55 -11.07
C SER A 284 -6.16 8.21 -9.73
N PRO A 285 -6.10 9.54 -9.63
CA PRO A 285 -6.60 10.27 -8.47
C PRO A 285 -8.09 10.08 -8.16
N ALA A 286 -8.86 9.39 -9.02
CA ALA A 286 -10.26 9.03 -8.77
C ALA A 286 -10.44 7.55 -8.37
N ARG A 287 -9.35 6.85 -8.00
CA ARG A 287 -9.35 5.38 -7.78
C ARG A 287 -10.28 4.92 -6.66
N TRP A 288 -10.47 5.71 -5.60
CA TRP A 288 -11.46 5.47 -4.53
C TRP A 288 -12.86 5.21 -5.08
N ARG A 289 -13.21 5.85 -6.21
CA ARG A 289 -14.50 5.70 -6.89
C ARG A 289 -14.47 4.72 -8.05
N THR A 290 -13.41 4.76 -8.87
CA THR A 290 -13.36 3.97 -10.12
C THR A 290 -12.92 2.53 -9.89
N MET A 291 -12.17 2.27 -8.82
CA MET A 291 -11.62 0.97 -8.45
C MET A 291 -11.75 0.70 -6.93
N PRO A 292 -12.98 0.66 -6.36
CA PRO A 292 -13.15 0.41 -4.93
C PRO A 292 -12.48 -0.88 -4.45
N TRP A 293 -12.52 -1.95 -5.26
CA TRP A 293 -11.85 -3.20 -4.95
C TRP A 293 -10.35 -3.05 -4.67
N MET A 294 -9.66 -2.20 -5.42
CA MET A 294 -8.21 -2.00 -5.28
C MET A 294 -7.90 -1.27 -3.98
N VAL A 295 -8.66 -0.21 -3.67
CA VAL A 295 -8.56 0.50 -2.38
C VAL A 295 -8.86 -0.43 -1.21
N ALA A 296 -9.87 -1.30 -1.33
CA ALA A 296 -10.18 -2.27 -0.29
C ALA A 296 -9.01 -3.24 -0.03
N PHE A 297 -8.39 -3.81 -1.08
CA PHE A 297 -7.24 -4.68 -0.90
C PHE A 297 -6.01 -3.94 -0.39
N PHE A 298 -5.77 -2.71 -0.84
CA PHE A 298 -4.69 -1.87 -0.34
C PHE A 298 -4.89 -1.59 1.16
N GLY A 299 -6.08 -1.16 1.57
CA GLY A 299 -6.44 -1.01 2.98
C GLY A 299 -6.33 -2.29 3.81
N ILE A 300 -6.67 -3.46 3.25
CA ILE A 300 -6.47 -4.78 3.92
C ILE A 300 -4.99 -5.10 4.11
N LEU A 301 -4.14 -4.76 3.13
CA LEU A 301 -2.70 -4.95 3.25
C LEU A 301 -2.10 -4.00 4.30
N VAL A 302 -2.44 -2.72 4.28
CA VAL A 302 -1.83 -1.75 5.18
C VAL A 302 -2.36 -1.87 6.62
N ILE A 303 -3.69 -1.90 6.80
CA ILE A 303 -4.30 -1.73 8.13
C ILE A 303 -4.19 -3.03 8.96
N PRO A 304 -4.82 -4.17 8.58
CA PRO A 304 -4.63 -5.45 9.28
C PRO A 304 -3.19 -5.92 9.43
N LEU A 305 -2.37 -5.89 8.37
CA LEU A 305 -0.99 -6.37 8.49
C LEU A 305 -0.15 -5.40 9.31
N GLY A 306 -0.38 -4.09 9.21
CA GLY A 306 0.22 -3.09 10.08
C GLY A 306 -0.10 -3.34 11.57
N LEU A 307 -1.35 -3.65 11.90
CA LEU A 307 -1.74 -4.04 13.27
C LEU A 307 -1.12 -5.38 13.70
N THR A 308 -0.97 -6.33 12.77
CA THR A 308 -0.31 -7.62 13.04
C THR A 308 1.17 -7.40 13.38
N HIS A 309 1.84 -6.46 12.70
CA HIS A 309 3.21 -6.10 13.01
C HIS A 309 3.37 -5.54 14.43
N ILE A 310 2.37 -4.81 14.94
CA ILE A 310 2.37 -4.29 16.32
C ILE A 310 2.37 -5.45 17.33
N VAL A 311 1.66 -6.54 17.05
CA VAL A 311 1.72 -7.77 17.87
C VAL A 311 3.14 -8.37 17.87
N LEU A 312 3.81 -8.40 16.72
CA LEU A 312 5.20 -8.88 16.62
C LEU A 312 6.20 -7.96 17.33
N VAL A 313 5.94 -6.65 17.40
CA VAL A 313 6.76 -5.72 18.19
C VAL A 313 6.54 -5.92 19.68
N ILE A 314 5.30 -6.16 20.11
CA ILE A 314 4.98 -6.43 21.51
C ILE A 314 5.60 -7.76 21.97
N SER A 315 5.59 -8.79 21.10
CA SER A 315 6.13 -10.10 21.46
C SER A 315 7.64 -10.12 21.66
N GLN A 316 8.39 -9.16 21.09
CA GLN A 316 9.83 -9.05 21.27
C GLN A 316 10.26 -8.96 22.74
N PRO A 317 9.85 -7.94 23.51
CA PRO A 317 10.14 -7.90 24.93
C PRO A 317 9.34 -8.95 25.71
N VAL A 318 8.04 -9.10 25.46
CA VAL A 318 7.14 -9.89 26.33
C VAL A 318 7.38 -11.40 26.22
N VAL A 319 7.58 -11.91 25.01
CA VAL A 319 7.68 -13.36 24.75
C VAL A 319 9.11 -13.79 24.49
N VAL A 320 9.91 -12.98 23.78
CA VAL A 320 11.27 -13.36 23.38
C VAL A 320 12.32 -12.85 24.38
N GLY A 321 12.03 -11.78 25.14
CA GLY A 321 12.98 -11.15 26.06
C GLY A 321 14.11 -10.37 25.36
N HIS A 322 13.97 -10.09 24.06
CA HIS A 322 14.99 -9.42 23.25
C HIS A 322 14.38 -8.40 22.31
N TRP A 323 15.15 -7.36 21.99
CA TRP A 323 14.74 -6.30 21.08
C TRP A 323 15.39 -6.45 19.71
N CYS A 324 14.66 -6.07 18.67
CA CYS A 324 15.14 -6.07 17.29
C CYS A 324 15.10 -4.65 16.71
N THR A 325 16.27 -4.03 16.50
CA THR A 325 16.36 -2.64 15.98
C THR A 325 15.62 -2.48 14.67
N LEU A 326 15.85 -3.39 13.72
CA LEU A 326 15.27 -3.30 12.39
C LEU A 326 13.76 -3.56 12.39
N CYS A 327 13.27 -4.40 13.32
CA CYS A 327 11.84 -4.64 13.48
C CYS A 327 11.13 -3.39 14.04
N LEU A 328 11.75 -2.72 15.02
CA LEU A 328 11.27 -1.42 15.51
C LEU A 328 11.29 -0.35 14.42
N LEU A 329 12.33 -0.31 13.58
CA LEU A 329 12.41 0.59 12.43
C LEU A 329 11.27 0.32 11.43
N ALA A 330 11.04 -0.95 11.08
CA ALA A 330 9.95 -1.31 10.18
C ALA A 330 8.58 -0.93 10.75
N ALA A 331 8.36 -1.11 12.06
CA ALA A 331 7.15 -0.67 12.73
C ALA A 331 6.99 0.85 12.75
N ALA A 332 8.08 1.60 12.96
CA ALA A 332 8.08 3.06 12.91
C ALA A 332 7.76 3.61 11.50
N ILE A 333 8.16 2.89 10.45
CA ILE A 333 7.82 3.22 9.06
C ILE A 333 6.34 2.93 8.77
N MET A 334 5.82 1.79 9.23
CA MET A 334 4.46 1.34 8.94
C MET A 334 3.37 2.05 9.74
N LEU A 335 3.63 2.36 11.01
CA LEU A 335 2.59 2.85 11.90
C LEU A 335 1.91 4.15 11.38
N PRO A 336 2.64 5.14 10.81
CA PRO A 336 2.03 6.31 10.18
C PRO A 336 1.25 6.02 8.89
N MET A 337 1.52 4.90 8.21
CA MET A 337 0.83 4.53 6.97
C MET A 337 -0.63 4.15 7.22
N ILE A 338 -0.92 3.57 8.40
CA ILE A 338 -2.28 3.17 8.80
C ILE A 338 -3.27 4.36 8.74
N PRO A 339 -3.06 5.48 9.47
CA PRO A 339 -3.99 6.60 9.42
C PRO A 339 -4.05 7.28 8.05
N LEU A 340 -2.95 7.31 7.27
CA LEU A 340 -2.95 7.89 5.92
C LEU A 340 -3.82 7.08 4.95
N GLU A 341 -3.82 5.75 5.07
CA GLU A 341 -4.60 4.89 4.18
C GLU A 341 -6.10 4.88 4.52
N VAL A 342 -6.44 5.04 5.79
CA VAL A 342 -7.84 4.96 6.24
C VAL A 342 -8.73 6.02 5.57
N ASP A 343 -8.17 7.18 5.25
CA ASP A 343 -8.90 8.26 4.58
C ASP A 343 -9.39 7.82 3.19
N GLU A 344 -8.56 7.13 2.42
CA GLU A 344 -8.96 6.59 1.11
C GLU A 344 -10.03 5.49 1.24
N VAL A 345 -9.89 4.61 2.24
CA VAL A 345 -10.88 3.56 2.54
C VAL A 345 -12.23 4.16 2.96
N VAL A 346 -12.23 5.25 3.73
CA VAL A 346 -13.45 5.94 4.15
C VAL A 346 -14.11 6.65 2.97
N ALA A 347 -13.35 7.34 2.11
CA ALA A 347 -13.87 7.95 0.90
C ALA A 347 -14.50 6.90 -0.04
N MET A 348 -13.83 5.76 -0.23
CA MET A 348 -14.36 4.61 -0.97
C MET A 348 -15.66 4.07 -0.33
N GLY A 349 -15.70 3.91 0.99
CA GLY A 349 -16.89 3.42 1.70
C GLY A 349 -18.09 4.36 1.55
N GLN A 350 -17.88 5.67 1.68
CA GLN A 350 -18.90 6.70 1.43
C GLN A 350 -19.40 6.61 -0.01
N HIS A 351 -18.50 6.51 -0.99
CA HIS A 351 -18.83 6.34 -2.40
C HIS A 351 -19.74 5.14 -2.65
N MET A 352 -19.36 3.97 -2.13
CA MET A 352 -20.11 2.73 -2.36
C MET A 352 -21.53 2.83 -1.80
N ILE A 353 -21.70 3.45 -0.64
CA ILE A 353 -23.03 3.68 -0.03
C ILE A 353 -23.85 4.64 -0.88
N ASP A 354 -23.27 5.74 -1.33
CA ASP A 354 -23.98 6.77 -2.09
C ASP A 354 -24.31 6.32 -3.52
N ALA A 355 -23.37 5.64 -4.18
CA ALA A 355 -23.60 5.00 -5.49
C ALA A 355 -24.72 3.97 -5.43
N LYS A 356 -24.80 3.17 -4.36
CA LYS A 356 -25.93 2.24 -4.15
C LYS A 356 -27.25 2.99 -4.01
N ARG A 357 -27.27 4.09 -3.24
CA ARG A 357 -28.48 4.90 -3.00
C ARG A 357 -28.98 5.59 -4.27
N ARG A 358 -28.07 6.05 -5.13
CA ARG A 358 -28.41 6.62 -6.45
C ARG A 358 -28.89 5.56 -7.45
N GLY A 359 -28.66 4.28 -7.19
CA GLY A 359 -29.00 3.19 -8.10
C GLY A 359 -27.96 2.97 -9.20
N ASP A 360 -26.71 3.45 -9.02
CA ASP A 360 -25.62 3.22 -9.96
C ASP A 360 -25.48 1.72 -10.26
N ARG A 361 -25.30 1.36 -11.54
CA ARG A 361 -25.17 -0.04 -11.99
C ARG A 361 -26.33 -0.93 -11.53
N GLY A 362 -27.54 -0.40 -11.45
CA GLY A 362 -28.74 -1.12 -11.00
C GLY A 362 -28.77 -1.36 -9.48
N GLY A 363 -28.07 -0.54 -8.69
CA GLY A 363 -28.03 -0.65 -7.23
C GLY A 363 -27.22 -1.83 -6.67
N SER A 364 -26.49 -2.56 -7.53
CA SER A 364 -25.68 -3.70 -7.11
C SER A 364 -24.33 -3.25 -6.54
N LEU A 365 -24.15 -3.40 -5.23
CA LEU A 365 -22.89 -3.11 -4.54
C LEU A 365 -21.72 -3.92 -5.12
N TRP A 366 -21.95 -5.16 -5.54
CA TRP A 366 -20.92 -6.00 -6.14
C TRP A 366 -20.43 -5.42 -7.47
N THR A 367 -21.36 -4.97 -8.32
CA THR A 367 -21.00 -4.36 -9.60
C THR A 367 -20.29 -3.03 -9.38
N ILE A 368 -20.74 -2.22 -8.41
CA ILE A 368 -20.09 -0.95 -8.04
C ILE A 368 -18.66 -1.21 -7.51
N PHE A 369 -18.48 -2.23 -6.67
CA PHE A 369 -17.18 -2.59 -6.10
C PHE A 369 -16.13 -2.91 -7.18
N TRP A 370 -16.50 -3.68 -8.19
CA TRP A 370 -15.59 -4.09 -9.27
C TRP A 370 -15.46 -3.07 -10.41
N LYS A 371 -16.50 -2.29 -10.72
CA LYS A 371 -16.55 -1.41 -11.91
C LYS A 371 -16.61 0.08 -11.59
N GLY A 372 -16.68 0.46 -10.32
CA GLY A 372 -16.85 1.83 -9.86
C GLY A 372 -18.25 2.42 -10.09
N GLY A 373 -18.43 3.66 -9.63
CA GLY A 373 -19.69 4.43 -9.74
C GLY A 373 -19.52 5.79 -10.43
N GLN A 374 -20.63 6.53 -10.53
CA GLN A 374 -20.67 7.85 -11.19
C GLN A 374 -20.01 8.94 -10.33
N ALA A 375 -19.56 10.01 -10.99
CA ALA A 375 -18.83 11.13 -10.38
C ALA A 375 -19.74 12.25 -9.86
N ASP A 376 -21.01 11.95 -9.61
CA ASP A 376 -21.98 12.95 -9.15
C ASP A 376 -21.49 13.62 -7.86
N ASP A 377 -21.66 14.95 -7.80
CA ASP A 377 -21.24 15.82 -6.69
C ASP A 377 -19.73 15.83 -6.37
N CYS A 378 -18.89 15.22 -7.23
CA CYS A 378 -17.44 15.27 -7.10
C CYS A 378 -16.91 16.61 -7.63
N THR A 379 -15.86 17.14 -7.00
CA THR A 379 -15.24 18.42 -7.39
C THR A 379 -13.84 18.22 -7.96
N ALA A 380 -13.33 19.22 -8.67
CA ALA A 380 -11.96 19.23 -9.14
C ALA A 380 -10.97 19.26 -7.96
N ASP A 381 -9.78 18.74 -8.16
CA ASP A 381 -8.70 18.82 -7.17
C ASP A 381 -7.84 20.06 -7.45
N GLU A 382 -8.24 21.20 -6.89
CA GLU A 382 -7.56 22.48 -7.09
C GLU A 382 -6.49 22.74 -6.02
N ARG A 383 -6.56 22.03 -4.90
CA ARG A 383 -5.70 22.28 -3.72
C ARG A 383 -4.42 21.47 -3.77
N SER A 384 -4.45 20.23 -4.26
CA SER A 384 -3.29 19.34 -4.22
C SER A 384 -2.19 19.82 -5.18
N PRO A 385 -0.95 20.01 -4.70
CA PRO A 385 0.15 20.32 -5.59
C PRO A 385 0.46 19.13 -6.51
N GLU A 386 0.85 19.42 -7.75
CA GLU A 386 1.31 18.36 -8.65
C GLU A 386 2.62 17.76 -8.14
N LEU A 387 2.76 16.43 -8.23
CA LEU A 387 3.95 15.72 -7.76
C LEU A 387 5.23 16.17 -8.50
N MET A 388 5.13 16.63 -9.75
CA MET A 388 6.26 17.16 -10.51
C MET A 388 6.90 18.40 -9.85
N GLN A 389 6.17 19.10 -8.97
CA GLN A 389 6.71 20.23 -8.21
C GLN A 389 7.56 19.80 -7.00
N LEU A 390 7.69 18.49 -6.71
CA LEU A 390 8.46 17.98 -5.57
C LEU A 390 9.93 18.47 -5.56
N PRO A 391 10.68 18.47 -6.68
CA PRO A 391 12.07 18.95 -6.67
C PRO A 391 12.19 20.46 -6.39
N GLU A 392 11.20 21.25 -6.80
CA GLU A 392 11.23 22.71 -6.66
C GLU A 392 10.61 23.19 -5.33
N ARG A 393 9.59 22.48 -4.84
CA ARG A 393 8.76 22.84 -3.67
C ARG A 393 8.51 21.63 -2.76
N PRO A 394 9.55 20.97 -2.26
CA PRO A 394 9.41 19.70 -1.52
C PRO A 394 8.51 19.83 -0.29
N GLY A 395 8.62 20.94 0.45
CA GLY A 395 7.81 21.16 1.66
C GLY A 395 6.31 21.23 1.39
N ARG A 396 5.87 21.82 0.26
CA ARG A 396 4.44 21.90 -0.06
C ARG A 396 3.86 20.53 -0.41
N VAL A 397 4.58 19.74 -1.20
CA VAL A 397 4.17 18.38 -1.58
C VAL A 397 4.17 17.46 -0.37
N PHE A 398 5.17 17.59 0.52
CA PHE A 398 5.24 16.82 1.75
C PHE A 398 4.11 17.15 2.74
N VAL A 399 3.76 18.43 2.90
CA VAL A 399 2.60 18.80 3.74
C VAL A 399 1.31 18.24 3.14
N ALA A 400 1.17 18.27 1.81
CA ALA A 400 0.00 17.70 1.14
C ALA A 400 -0.08 16.17 1.24
N SER A 401 1.05 15.48 1.39
CA SER A 401 1.09 14.02 1.57
C SER A 401 0.64 13.54 2.94
N ILE A 402 0.54 14.43 3.91
CA ILE A 402 0.09 14.11 5.27
C ILE A 402 -1.23 14.78 5.63
N TRP A 403 -1.94 15.38 4.65
CA TRP A 403 -3.33 15.80 4.87
C TRP A 403 -4.16 14.61 5.32
N GLY A 404 -5.17 14.85 6.15
CA GLY A 404 -5.88 13.76 6.83
C GLY A 404 -5.32 13.42 8.21
N MET A 405 -4.02 13.67 8.43
CA MET A 405 -3.41 13.59 9.75
C MET A 405 -3.28 14.98 10.37
N SER A 406 -3.53 15.06 11.68
CA SER A 406 -3.15 16.21 12.49
C SER A 406 -2.40 15.77 13.75
N PHE A 407 -1.46 16.61 14.17
CA PHE A 407 -0.51 16.31 15.24
C PHE A 407 -0.77 17.17 16.49
N PRO A 408 -1.90 17.00 17.22
CA PRO A 408 -2.09 17.68 18.49
C PRO A 408 -1.00 17.26 19.49
N TRP A 409 -0.50 18.24 20.24
CA TRP A 409 0.52 18.01 21.27
C TRP A 409 0.10 16.95 22.28
N THR A 410 -1.19 16.80 22.56
CA THR A 410 -1.69 15.78 23.49
C THR A 410 -1.43 14.37 23.02
N LEU A 411 -1.66 14.07 21.72
CA LEU A 411 -1.37 12.76 21.16
C LEU A 411 0.12 12.52 21.01
N ILE A 412 0.91 13.55 20.67
CA ILE A 412 2.38 13.46 20.66
C ILE A 412 2.91 13.10 22.05
N ALA A 413 2.41 13.78 23.09
CA ALA A 413 2.78 13.49 24.47
C ALA A 413 2.34 12.07 24.90
N THR A 414 1.13 11.64 24.52
CA THR A 414 0.66 10.26 24.75
C THR A 414 1.55 9.23 24.05
N SER A 415 1.96 9.48 22.80
CA SER A 415 2.91 8.63 22.08
C SER A 415 4.27 8.56 22.79
N ALA A 416 4.80 9.69 23.27
CA ALA A 416 6.05 9.73 24.03
C ALA A 416 5.95 8.94 25.36
N ILE A 417 4.81 9.04 26.07
CA ILE A 417 4.55 8.24 27.26
C ILE A 417 4.44 6.75 26.92
N GLY A 418 3.82 6.40 25.79
CA GLY A 418 3.77 5.02 25.30
C GLY A 418 5.17 4.44 25.05
N ILE A 419 6.03 5.18 24.35
CA ILE A 419 7.44 4.81 24.14
C ILE A 419 8.16 4.67 25.48
N TRP A 420 7.98 5.61 26.41
CA TRP A 420 8.57 5.53 27.74
C TRP A 420 8.16 4.26 28.47
N LEU A 421 6.86 3.94 28.51
CA LEU A 421 6.35 2.73 29.15
C LEU A 421 6.93 1.46 28.53
N MET A 422 7.16 1.43 27.22
CA MET A 422 7.83 0.30 26.56
C MET A 422 9.26 0.07 27.04
N PHE A 423 9.99 1.11 27.46
CA PHE A 423 11.37 0.99 27.93
C PHE A 423 11.52 1.09 29.45
N ALA A 424 10.49 1.55 30.16
CA ALA A 424 10.55 1.75 31.60
C ALA A 424 10.94 0.49 32.41
N PRO A 425 10.56 -0.76 32.04
CA PRO A 425 11.02 -1.95 32.76
C PRO A 425 12.55 -2.10 32.80
N THR A 426 13.26 -1.68 31.75
CA THR A 426 14.73 -1.73 31.73
C THR A 426 15.35 -0.65 32.62
N VAL A 427 14.71 0.53 32.71
CA VAL A 427 15.15 1.64 33.58
C VAL A 427 14.99 1.27 35.06
N PHE A 428 13.87 0.64 35.42
CA PHE A 428 13.61 0.18 36.79
C PHE A 428 14.30 -1.17 37.10
N ALA A 429 15.03 -1.75 36.15
CA ALA A 429 15.69 -3.05 36.28
C ALA A 429 14.74 -4.15 36.81
N LEU A 430 13.50 -4.15 36.33
CA LEU A 430 12.50 -5.15 36.72
C LEU A 430 12.95 -6.52 36.24
N GLN A 431 12.88 -7.52 37.11
CA GLN A 431 13.11 -8.91 36.73
C GLN A 431 11.97 -9.37 35.83
N GLN A 432 12.30 -9.63 34.58
CA GLN A 432 11.35 -10.13 33.60
C GLN A 432 11.32 -11.66 33.63
N SER A 433 10.13 -12.23 33.76
CA SER A 433 9.91 -13.67 33.61
C SER A 433 9.43 -13.98 32.20
N THR A 434 10.08 -14.90 31.50
CA THR A 434 9.60 -15.38 30.19
C THR A 434 8.50 -16.45 30.33
N GLU A 435 8.25 -16.95 31.55
CA GLU A 435 7.31 -18.04 31.80
C GLU A 435 5.93 -17.57 32.29
N THR A 436 5.86 -16.37 32.89
CA THR A 436 4.65 -15.85 33.54
C THR A 436 4.45 -14.39 33.24
N PHE A 437 3.24 -14.01 32.85
CA PHE A 437 2.86 -12.63 32.61
C PHE A 437 3.02 -11.77 33.88
N ASP A 438 3.86 -10.75 33.82
CA ASP A 438 4.27 -9.96 34.98
C ASP A 438 4.00 -8.45 34.84
N ALA A 439 4.42 -7.67 35.84
CA ALA A 439 4.24 -6.22 35.84
C ALA A 439 5.03 -5.51 34.71
N ALA A 440 6.17 -6.04 34.28
CA ALA A 440 6.96 -5.48 33.19
C ALA A 440 6.26 -5.70 31.85
N ASP A 441 5.63 -6.85 31.65
CA ASP A 441 4.87 -7.15 30.44
C ASP A 441 3.68 -6.20 30.25
N VAL A 442 3.01 -5.81 31.34
CA VAL A 442 1.94 -4.79 31.29
C VAL A 442 2.47 -3.46 30.76
N MET A 443 3.70 -3.08 31.13
CA MET A 443 4.32 -1.83 30.69
C MET A 443 4.72 -1.91 29.21
N HIS A 444 5.34 -3.01 28.78
CA HIS A 444 5.68 -3.25 27.37
C HIS A 444 4.42 -3.27 26.48
N LEU A 445 3.44 -4.08 26.84
CA LEU A 445 2.17 -4.23 26.11
C LEU A 445 1.37 -2.92 26.11
N GLY A 446 1.16 -2.34 27.29
CA GLY A 446 0.39 -1.12 27.46
C GLY A 446 1.03 0.06 26.75
N GLY A 447 2.36 0.22 26.87
CA GLY A 447 3.11 1.27 26.20
C GLY A 447 3.00 1.20 24.68
N ALA A 448 3.19 0.01 24.10
CA ALA A 448 3.07 -0.22 22.66
C ALA A 448 1.65 0.06 22.15
N LEU A 449 0.62 -0.44 22.84
CA LEU A 449 -0.77 -0.22 22.44
C LEU A 449 -1.20 1.26 22.59
N ILE A 450 -0.72 1.96 23.63
CA ILE A 450 -0.96 3.40 23.82
C ILE A 450 -0.32 4.20 22.69
N LEU A 451 0.95 3.89 22.36
CA LEU A 451 1.66 4.51 21.24
C LEU A 451 0.91 4.31 19.92
N THR A 452 0.58 3.06 19.59
CA THR A 452 -0.15 2.68 18.39
C THR A 452 -1.48 3.43 18.28
N THR A 453 -2.29 3.38 19.33
CA THR A 453 -3.61 4.02 19.37
C THR A 453 -3.49 5.53 19.23
N ALA A 454 -2.49 6.16 19.87
CA ALA A 454 -2.25 7.59 19.75
C ALA A 454 -1.87 8.00 18.31
N VAL A 455 -0.98 7.26 17.64
CA VAL A 455 -0.57 7.56 16.25
C VAL A 455 -1.73 7.33 15.29
N ILE A 456 -2.48 6.24 15.42
CA ILE A 456 -3.68 5.99 14.60
C ILE A 456 -4.71 7.11 14.79
N ALA A 457 -4.90 7.58 16.03
CA ALA A 457 -5.81 8.69 16.33
C ALA A 457 -5.31 10.07 15.84
N MET A 458 -4.08 10.18 15.33
CA MET A 458 -3.62 11.38 14.62
C MET A 458 -4.30 11.50 13.25
N GLY A 459 -4.78 10.41 12.63
CA GLY A 459 -5.72 10.51 11.52
C GLY A 459 -7.04 11.10 12.00
N GLU A 460 -7.50 12.24 11.47
CA GLU A 460 -8.71 12.88 11.98
C GLU A 460 -9.96 12.00 11.79
N VAL A 461 -9.99 11.19 10.73
CA VAL A 461 -11.03 10.19 10.46
C VAL A 461 -11.16 9.15 11.57
N LEU A 462 -10.06 8.89 12.31
CA LEU A 462 -9.97 7.94 13.43
C LEU A 462 -9.84 8.63 14.80
N ARG A 463 -10.15 9.93 14.89
CA ARG A 463 -9.94 10.74 16.11
C ARG A 463 -10.63 10.18 17.36
N LEU A 464 -11.79 9.54 17.19
CA LEU A 464 -12.54 8.85 18.25
C LEU A 464 -11.72 7.74 18.92
N GLY A 465 -10.78 7.13 18.19
CA GLY A 465 -9.91 6.05 18.67
C GLY A 465 -9.08 6.44 19.90
N ARG A 466 -8.83 7.74 20.14
CA ARG A 466 -8.08 8.21 21.31
C ARG A 466 -8.68 7.74 22.64
N PHE A 467 -10.00 7.51 22.72
CA PHE A 467 -10.62 7.04 23.97
C PHE A 467 -10.22 5.61 24.34
N LEU A 468 -9.71 4.82 23.38
CA LEU A 468 -9.12 3.52 23.69
C LEU A 468 -7.89 3.67 24.61
N ASN A 469 -7.14 4.77 24.50
CA ASN A 469 -6.03 5.06 25.42
C ASN A 469 -6.48 5.24 26.87
N VAL A 470 -7.73 5.67 27.12
CA VAL A 470 -8.27 5.76 28.48
C VAL A 470 -8.40 4.36 29.08
N VAL A 471 -8.94 3.41 28.31
CA VAL A 471 -9.06 2.01 28.75
C VAL A 471 -7.67 1.39 28.95
N LEU A 472 -6.77 1.56 27.99
CA LEU A 472 -5.40 1.05 28.09
C LEU A 472 -4.65 1.64 29.29
N ALA A 473 -4.79 2.94 29.55
CA ALA A 473 -4.18 3.58 30.69
C ALA A 473 -4.73 3.06 32.03
N LEU A 474 -6.05 2.82 32.13
CA LEU A 474 -6.62 2.20 33.33
C LEU A 474 -6.05 0.80 33.58
N LEU A 475 -5.83 0.01 32.52
CA LEU A 475 -5.18 -1.29 32.63
C LEU A 475 -3.72 -1.18 33.08
N VAL A 476 -2.96 -0.22 32.54
CA VAL A 476 -1.57 0.06 32.96
C VAL A 476 -1.49 0.47 34.43
N ILE A 477 -2.47 1.23 34.93
CA ILE A 477 -2.53 1.63 36.35
C ILE A 477 -2.87 0.42 37.22
N GLY A 478 -3.88 -0.35 36.85
CA GLY A 478 -4.50 -1.35 37.73
C GLY A 478 -3.84 -2.73 37.71
N LEU A 479 -3.52 -3.26 36.53
CA LEU A 479 -3.03 -4.64 36.38
C LEU A 479 -1.73 -4.92 37.15
N PRO A 480 -0.72 -4.02 37.20
CA PRO A 480 0.52 -4.31 37.90
C PRO A 480 0.33 -4.61 39.39
N TRP A 481 -0.72 -4.08 40.04
CA TRP A 481 -1.02 -4.36 41.46
C TRP A 481 -1.54 -5.77 41.72
N LEU A 482 -2.02 -6.44 40.66
CA LEU A 482 -2.53 -7.82 40.72
C LEU A 482 -1.45 -8.84 40.33
N LEU A 483 -0.32 -8.37 39.82
CA LEU A 483 0.77 -9.19 39.28
C LEU A 483 2.00 -9.13 40.19
N THR A 484 2.86 -10.13 40.07
CA THR A 484 4.16 -10.17 40.74
C THR A 484 5.22 -9.40 39.94
N GLY A 485 6.34 -9.04 40.60
CA GLY A 485 7.51 -8.46 39.91
C GLY A 485 7.52 -6.93 39.80
N GLY A 486 6.52 -6.23 40.34
CA GLY A 486 6.52 -4.77 40.46
C GLY A 486 7.14 -4.29 41.77
N ASP A 487 7.83 -3.15 41.70
CA ASP A 487 8.29 -2.40 42.88
C ASP A 487 7.44 -1.13 43.07
N THR A 488 7.52 -0.50 44.25
CA THR A 488 6.72 0.69 44.54
C THR A 488 7.01 1.83 43.56
N ALA A 489 8.25 1.97 43.09
CA ALA A 489 8.62 3.02 42.14
C ALA A 489 7.98 2.82 40.76
N SER A 490 8.01 1.60 40.22
CA SER A 490 7.36 1.28 38.94
C SER A 490 5.83 1.40 39.01
N HIS A 491 5.20 1.02 40.13
CA HIS A 491 3.76 1.24 40.32
C HIS A 491 3.39 2.72 40.32
N ILE A 492 4.18 3.58 40.99
CA ILE A 492 3.99 5.03 40.96
C ILE A 492 4.21 5.58 39.55
N ASN A 493 5.26 5.14 38.85
CA ASN A 493 5.50 5.51 37.45
C ASN A 493 4.29 5.17 36.56
N ASN A 494 3.77 3.96 36.67
CA ASN A 494 2.62 3.50 35.89
C ASN A 494 1.35 4.30 36.22
N ALA A 495 1.15 4.62 37.50
CA ALA A 495 0.05 5.48 37.94
C ALA A 495 0.15 6.89 37.31
N VAL A 496 1.33 7.52 37.38
CA VAL A 496 1.56 8.86 36.82
C VAL A 496 1.40 8.86 35.31
N CYS A 497 2.04 7.92 34.61
CA CYS A 497 1.93 7.79 33.15
C CYS A 497 0.49 7.52 32.72
N GLY A 498 -0.21 6.58 33.39
CA GLY A 498 -1.60 6.26 33.08
C GLY A 498 -2.54 7.45 33.28
N ILE A 499 -2.43 8.17 34.41
CA ILE A 499 -3.25 9.37 34.67
C ILE A 499 -2.97 10.43 33.60
N ALA A 500 -1.70 10.66 33.25
CA ALA A 500 -1.34 11.59 32.19
C ALA A 500 -1.97 11.19 30.85
N VAL A 501 -1.91 9.90 30.45
CA VAL A 501 -2.52 9.40 29.22
C VAL A 501 -4.04 9.58 29.22
N ILE A 502 -4.72 9.37 30.35
CA ILE A 502 -6.17 9.62 30.48
C ILE A 502 -6.48 11.09 30.21
N LEU A 503 -5.77 12.00 30.90
CA LEU A 503 -5.99 13.44 30.77
C LEU A 503 -5.68 13.95 29.36
N LEU A 504 -4.60 13.47 28.74
CA LEU A 504 -4.18 13.84 27.39
C LEU A 504 -5.11 13.27 26.30
N SER A 505 -5.81 12.17 26.57
CA SER A 505 -6.74 11.55 25.63
C SER A 505 -8.13 12.22 25.60
N ILE A 506 -8.46 13.10 26.54
CA ILE A 506 -9.77 13.80 26.57
C ILE A 506 -9.86 14.87 25.46
N PRO A 507 -8.91 15.82 25.32
CA PRO A 507 -8.99 16.87 24.31
C PRO A 507 -9.00 16.29 22.91
N ARG A 508 -9.91 16.80 22.07
CA ARG A 508 -10.01 16.41 20.66
C ARG A 508 -8.80 16.85 19.82
N GLY A 509 -8.24 18.02 20.13
CA GLY A 509 -7.27 18.68 19.26
C GLY A 509 -7.91 19.35 18.03
N PRO A 510 -7.09 19.94 17.15
CA PRO A 510 -7.57 20.65 15.96
C PRO A 510 -8.11 19.68 14.92
N LYS A 511 -9.18 20.10 14.24
CA LYS A 511 -9.68 19.50 12.98
C LYS A 511 -9.29 20.45 11.85
N GLN A 512 -8.48 19.99 10.92
CA GLN A 512 -7.95 20.77 9.81
C GLN A 512 -8.71 20.50 8.50
N GLU A 513 -9.28 19.31 8.35
CA GLU A 513 -9.86 18.85 7.08
C GLU A 513 -11.36 18.53 7.20
N MET A 514 -12.05 18.48 6.06
CA MET A 514 -13.47 18.09 5.95
C MET A 514 -13.57 16.73 5.27
N TYR A 515 -14.50 15.89 5.74
CA TYR A 515 -14.67 14.49 5.31
C TYR A 515 -16.11 14.17 4.90
N GLY A 516 -16.85 15.18 4.44
CA GLY A 516 -18.26 15.10 4.09
C GLY A 516 -19.09 14.48 5.23
N ARG A 517 -19.80 13.39 4.93
CA ARG A 517 -20.69 12.72 5.90
C ARG A 517 -19.97 12.06 7.07
N TRP A 518 -18.64 11.90 7.00
CA TRP A 518 -17.83 11.30 8.07
C TRP A 518 -17.53 12.30 9.18
N ASP A 519 -17.72 13.60 8.94
CA ASP A 519 -17.47 14.66 9.93
C ASP A 519 -18.14 14.44 11.28
N ARG A 520 -19.27 13.73 11.31
CA ARG A 520 -19.99 13.36 12.55
C ARG A 520 -19.18 12.47 13.48
N PHE A 521 -18.25 11.69 12.94
CA PHE A 521 -17.36 10.76 13.66
C PHE A 521 -16.00 11.38 13.98
N VAL A 522 -15.66 12.53 13.39
CA VAL A 522 -14.49 13.30 13.81
C VAL A 522 -14.90 14.06 15.08
N ARG A 523 -14.77 13.42 16.25
CA ARG A 523 -15.09 13.96 17.58
C ARG A 523 -14.00 13.65 18.56
#